data_AF-A0A4Q0S9N1-F1
#
_entry.id   AF-A0A4Q0S9N1-F1
#
_cell.length_a   1.000
_cell.length_b   1.000
_cell.length_c   1.000
_cell.angle_alpha   90.00
_cell.angle_beta   90.00
_cell.angle_gamma   90.00
#
_symmetry.space_group_name_H-M   'P 1'
#
loop_
_entity.id
_entity.type
_entity.pdbx_description
1 polymer ?
#
loop_
_entity_poly.entity_id
_entity_poly.type
_entity_poly.pdbx_seq_one_letter_code
_entity_poly.pdbx_strand_id
1 'polypeptide(L)'
;MPSAIEQIVDTVDTYVRLKNVRLKNRRGLDELMMHRQRLAVDLKSRSGYDFSLPIGQIDEEIAIIEAGLSRLKAESAGLGPSSPV
;
A
#
# COMPACT_ATOMS: atom_id res chain seq x y z
N MET A 1 18.43 33.40 8.48
CA MET A 1 17.76 32.58 9.51
C MET A 1 16.28 32.58 9.15
N PRO A 2 15.70 31.46 8.69
CA PRO A 2 14.27 31.41 8.39
C PRO A 2 13.47 31.68 9.67
N SER A 3 12.40 32.46 9.56
CA SER A 3 11.55 32.77 10.70
C SER A 3 10.86 31.50 11.22
N ALA A 4 10.46 31.49 12.49
CA ALA A 4 9.74 30.36 13.07
C ALA A 4 8.45 30.02 12.28
N ILE A 5 7.81 31.03 11.68
CA ILE A 5 6.60 30.84 10.86
C ILE A 5 6.95 30.10 9.57
N GLU A 6 8.05 30.45 8.90
CA GLU A 6 8.49 29.77 7.68
C GLU A 6 8.81 28.29 7.93
N GLN A 7 9.43 27.98 9.09
CA GLN A 7 9.73 26.60 9.48
C GLN A 7 8.46 25.78 9.76
N ILE A 8 7.45 26.41 10.38
CA ILE A 8 6.15 25.76 10.63
C ILE A 8 5.43 25.48 9.31
N VAL A 9 5.40 26.45 8.39
CA VAL A 9 4.76 26.29 7.07
C VAL A 9 5.42 25.17 6.27
N ASP A 10 6.75 25.13 6.22
CA ASP A 10 7.50 24.09 5.51
C ASP A 10 7.26 22.67 6.08
N THR A 11 7.18 22.58 7.41
CA THR A 11 6.86 21.32 8.11
C THR A 11 5.45 20.84 7.79
N VAL A 12 4.47 21.74 7.78
CA VAL A 12 3.07 21.42 7.45
C VAL A 12 2.95 21.00 5.98
N ASP A 13 3.58 21.71 5.05
CA ASP A 13 3.58 21.37 3.63
C ASP A 13 4.19 20.00 3.38
N THR A 14 5.31 19.70 4.05
CA THR A 14 5.96 18.39 4.01
C THR A 14 5.02 17.31 4.56
N TYR A 15 4.40 17.53 5.71
CA TYR A 15 3.46 16.58 6.31
C TYR A 15 2.24 16.32 5.40
N VAL A 16 1.64 17.38 4.83
CA VAL A 16 0.49 17.28 3.93
C VAL A 16 0.86 16.51 2.66
N ARG A 17 2.03 16.78 2.06
CA ARG A 17 2.53 16.01 0.90
C ARG A 17 2.72 14.54 1.24
N LEU A 18 3.40 14.23 2.34
CA LEU A 18 3.63 12.85 2.78
C LEU A 18 2.32 12.10 3.03
N LYS A 19 1.38 12.74 3.74
CA LYS A 19 0.05 12.17 3.99
C LYS A 19 -0.71 11.89 2.69
N ASN A 20 -0.68 12.82 1.74
CA ASN A 20 -1.35 12.67 0.45
C ASN A 20 -0.72 11.57 -0.41
N VAL A 21 0.61 11.45 -0.44
CA VAL A 21 1.32 10.37 -1.15
C VAL A 21 0.92 9.02 -0.56
N ARG A 22 0.90 8.88 0.78
CA ARG A 22 0.48 7.63 1.44
C ARG A 22 -0.97 7.26 1.13
N LEU A 23 -1.89 8.23 1.16
CA LEU A 23 -3.30 7.99 0.83
C LEU A 23 -3.47 7.50 -0.61
N LYS A 24 -2.76 8.11 -1.56
CA LYS A 24 -2.79 7.68 -2.97
C LYS A 24 -2.19 6.29 -3.16
N ASN A 25 -1.07 5.99 -2.51
CA ASN A 25 -0.45 4.67 -2.56
C ASN A 25 -1.39 3.60 -1.97
N ARG A 26 -2.05 3.91 -0.84
CA ARG A 26 -3.04 3.01 -0.24
C ARG A 26 -4.19 2.71 -1.19
N ARG A 27 -4.78 3.75 -1.79
CA ARG A 27 -5.89 3.60 -2.73
C ARG A 27 -5.48 2.80 -3.97
N GLY A 28 -4.31 3.05 -4.54
CA GLY A 28 -3.82 2.30 -5.69
C GLY A 28 -3.60 0.81 -5.38
N LEU A 29 -3.12 0.49 -4.18
CA LEU A 29 -2.97 -0.89 -3.73
C LEU A 29 -4.32 -1.58 -3.44
N ASP A 30 -5.30 -0.88 -2.88
CA ASP A 30 -6.65 -1.42 -2.68
C ASP A 30 -7.34 -1.72 -4.04
N GLU A 31 -7.17 -0.85 -5.03
CA GLU A 31 -7.68 -1.06 -6.40
C GLU A 31 -7.00 -2.26 -7.08
N LEU A 32 -5.68 -2.41 -6.92
CA LEU A 32 -4.93 -3.57 -7.42
C LEU A 32 -5.39 -4.87 -6.76
N MET A 33 -5.59 -4.86 -5.43
CA MET A 33 -6.05 -6.03 -4.68
C MET A 33 -7.44 -6.49 -5.14
N MET A 34 -8.38 -5.56 -5.34
CA MET A 34 -9.71 -5.88 -5.86
C MET A 34 -9.64 -6.52 -7.25
N HIS A 35 -8.77 -6.01 -8.12
CA HIS A 35 -8.58 -6.58 -9.46
C HIS A 35 -8.00 -8.01 -9.38
N ARG A 36 -6.98 -8.24 -8.55
CA ARG A 36 -6.35 -9.56 -8.40
C ARG A 36 -7.27 -10.59 -7.78
N GLN A 37 -8.06 -10.22 -6.78
CA GLN A 37 -9.08 -11.10 -6.18
C GLN A 37 -10.14 -11.50 -7.19
N ARG A 38 -10.64 -10.57 -8.01
CA ARG A 38 -11.59 -10.88 -9.09
C ARG A 38 -10.98 -11.85 -10.11
N LEU A 39 -9.74 -11.60 -10.52
CA LEU A 39 -9.05 -12.46 -11.48
C LEU A 39 -8.84 -13.88 -10.93
N ALA A 40 -8.48 -14.02 -9.64
CA ALA A 40 -8.35 -15.32 -8.99
C ALA A 40 -9.67 -16.10 -8.98
N VAL A 41 -10.78 -15.43 -8.64
CA VAL A 41 -12.13 -16.05 -8.65
C VAL A 41 -12.52 -16.48 -10.07
N ASP A 42 -12.32 -15.61 -11.05
CA ASP A 42 -12.61 -15.92 -12.46
C ASP A 42 -11.80 -17.12 -12.94
N LEU A 43 -10.50 -17.18 -12.65
CA LEU A 43 -9.66 -18.31 -13.04
C LEU A 43 -10.05 -19.61 -12.33
N LYS A 44 -10.36 -19.55 -11.03
CA LYS A 44 -10.84 -20.70 -10.25
C LYS A 44 -12.19 -21.24 -10.75
N SER A 45 -13.01 -20.40 -11.38
CA SER A 45 -14.29 -20.80 -11.98
C SER A 45 -14.20 -21.43 -13.37
N ARG A 46 -13.06 -21.30 -14.07
CA ARG A 46 -12.87 -21.83 -15.42
C ARG A 46 -12.40 -23.28 -15.38
N SER A 47 -13.13 -24.16 -16.06
CA SER A 47 -12.76 -25.55 -16.29
C SER A 47 -12.18 -25.75 -17.69
N GLY A 48 -11.29 -26.72 -17.87
CA GLY A 48 -10.77 -27.14 -19.19
C GLY A 48 -9.30 -26.81 -19.46
N TYR A 49 -8.63 -26.10 -18.55
CA TYR A 49 -7.18 -25.86 -18.57
C TYR A 49 -6.63 -25.92 -17.14
N ASP A 50 -5.35 -26.25 -17.00
CA ASP A 50 -4.66 -26.18 -15.72
C ASP A 50 -4.25 -24.73 -15.43
N PHE A 51 -4.95 -24.11 -14.48
CA PHE A 51 -4.67 -22.76 -14.00
C PHE A 51 -3.90 -22.75 -12.67
N SER A 52 -3.42 -23.89 -12.17
CA SER A 52 -2.73 -23.99 -10.88
C SER A 52 -1.56 -23.02 -10.75
N LEU A 53 -0.72 -22.91 -11.79
CA LEU A 53 0.42 -22.01 -11.82
C LEU A 53 0.02 -20.51 -11.84
N PRO A 54 -0.83 -20.03 -12.76
CA PRO A 54 -1.34 -18.65 -12.72
C PRO A 54 -2.05 -18.29 -11.41
N ILE A 55 -2.80 -19.22 -10.82
CA ILE A 55 -3.48 -19.01 -9.54
C ILE A 55 -2.45 -18.82 -8.42
N GLY A 56 -1.42 -19.66 -8.36
CA GLY A 56 -0.34 -19.52 -7.38
C GLY A 56 0.39 -18.18 -7.47
N GLN A 57 0.66 -17.70 -8.68
CA GLN A 57 1.27 -16.38 -8.90
C GLN A 57 0.39 -15.24 -8.40
N ILE A 58 -0.93 -15.32 -8.62
CA ILE A 58 -1.86 -14.31 -8.13
C ILE A 58 -1.95 -14.34 -6.60
N ASP A 59 -1.93 -15.52 -5.99
CA ASP A 59 -1.96 -15.65 -4.54
C ASP A 59 -0.68 -15.06 -3.90
N GLU A 60 0.50 -15.23 -4.52
CA GLU A 60 1.76 -14.57 -4.11
C GLU A 60 1.69 -13.04 -4.24
N GLU A 61 1.18 -12.52 -5.36
CA GLU A 61 0.99 -11.09 -5.56
C GLU A 61 0.03 -10.49 -4.52
N ILE A 62 -1.06 -11.20 -4.18
CA ILE A 62 -1.99 -10.78 -3.13
C ILE A 62 -1.26 -10.67 -1.79
N ALA A 63 -0.45 -11.66 -1.41
CA ALA A 63 0.30 -11.63 -0.15
C ALA A 63 1.27 -10.44 -0.07
N ILE A 64 1.95 -10.11 -1.17
CA ILE A 64 2.84 -8.94 -1.25
C ILE A 64 2.06 -7.64 -1.10
N ILE A 65 0.89 -7.53 -1.75
CA ILE A 65 0.02 -6.34 -1.65
C ILE A 65 -0.48 -6.18 -0.22
N GLU A 66 -0.95 -7.25 0.43
CA GLU A 66 -1.41 -7.23 1.82
C GLU A 66 -0.31 -6.79 2.80
N ALA A 67 0.93 -7.25 2.60
CA ALA A 67 2.07 -6.80 3.38
C ALA A 67 2.36 -5.31 3.18
N GLY A 68 2.35 -4.83 1.94
CA GLY A 68 2.53 -3.40 1.62
C GLY A 68 1.43 -2.52 2.23
N LEU A 69 0.19 -2.99 2.16
CA LEU A 69 -0.99 -2.36 2.75
C LEU A 69 -0.90 -2.28 4.29
N SER A 70 -0.41 -3.33 4.93
CA SER A 70 -0.20 -3.39 6.39
C SER A 70 0.90 -2.44 6.83
N ARG A 71 2.00 -2.35 6.06
CA ARG A 71 3.09 -1.39 6.32
C ARG A 71 2.61 0.06 6.22
N LEU A 72 1.85 0.40 5.18
CA LEU A 72 1.29 1.76 5.04
C LEU A 72 0.35 2.13 6.19
N LYS A 73 -0.39 1.15 6.73
CA LYS A 73 -1.27 1.34 7.90
C LYS A 73 -0.48 1.53 9.20
N ALA A 74 0.62 0.81 9.39
CA ALA A 74 1.51 0.99 10.55
C ALA A 74 2.22 2.36 10.52
N GLU A 75 2.66 2.79 9.34
CA GLU A 75 3.34 4.07 9.14
C GLU A 75 2.39 5.27 9.33
N SER A 76 1.11 5.11 9.00
CA SER A 76 0.07 6.14 9.24
C SER A 76 -0.39 6.20 10.70
N ALA A 77 -0.23 5.12 11.46
CA ALA A 77 -0.57 5.04 12.88
C ALA A 77 0.49 5.63 13.83
N GLY A 78 1.59 6.17 13.32
CA GLY A 78 2.61 6.87 14.13
C GLY A 78 3.65 5.96 14.81
N LEU A 79 3.70 4.68 14.47
CA LEU A 79 4.82 3.80 14.83
C LEU A 79 5.97 4.01 13.82
N GLY A 80 6.61 5.18 13.89
CA GLY A 80 7.94 5.34 13.28
C GLY A 80 8.94 4.40 13.99
N PRO A 81 10.00 3.92 13.31
CA PRO A 81 11.04 3.14 13.98
C PRO A 81 11.58 3.99 15.13
N SER A 82 11.40 3.51 16.36
CA SER A 82 12.12 4.03 17.52
C SER A 82 13.61 3.91 17.21
N SER A 83 14.30 5.03 17.02
CA SER A 83 15.76 5.04 16.92
C SER A 83 16.36 4.35 18.15
N PRO A 84 17.31 3.40 17.98
CA PRO A 84 18.12 2.95 19.09
C PRO A 84 19.10 4.06 19.48
N VAL A 85 19.38 4.10 20.79
CA VAL A 85 20.28 5.02 21.52
C VAL A 85 21.71 4.95 21.01
#